data_AF-A0AAN6Z6F0-F1
#
_entry.id   AF-A0AAN6Z6F0-F1
#
_cell.length_a   1.000
_cell.length_b   1.000
_cell.length_c   1.000
_cell.angle_alpha   90.00
_cell.angle_beta   90.00
_cell.angle_gamma   90.00
#
_symmetry.space_group_name_H-M   'P 1'
#
loop_
_entity.id
_entity.type
_entity.pdbx_description
1 polymer ?
#
loop_
_entity_poly.entity_id
_entity_poly.type
_entity_poly.pdbx_seq_one_letter_code
_entity_poly.pdbx_strand_id
1 'polypeptide(L)'
;MAKTLNGLVSLAQRQTVSGTELLADLKTLPEGALSPAGSTIKNILLANRAAASPQDLTTVYTPPGALGSPACRADACCVYKYVAADMAAVFRDASSGECTELARQAVRLGFHDAGTWSKTRGGGGADGSIILATEWLRAENRGLEAIAAVVQVWYDLYHPHGASMADLVQLAANVAAVSCPLGPRVRSFVGRNDSAVPAPEGLLPDVNADAASLVALFEDKTVVLGELIALIGAHTASTQLFVDVLRAGAPQDSTPGVWDVSWYKETISESPPPGVFRFPSDVALSRYPGAQDFWTAFSNAADGQAVWADGYAGAYVRLSVLGVEHINDLKECTGVLPLPVSKAP
;
A
#
# COMPACT_ATOMS: atom_id res chain seq x y z
N MET A 1 11.85 22.95 -9.98
CA MET A 1 11.69 21.89 -11.01
C MET A 1 13.02 21.20 -11.33
N ALA A 2 14.04 21.87 -11.89
CA ALA A 2 15.29 21.19 -12.26
C ALA A 2 16.13 20.64 -11.07
N LYS A 3 16.15 21.32 -9.92
CA LYS A 3 16.83 20.81 -8.69
C LYS A 3 16.08 19.65 -8.03
N THR A 4 14.75 19.65 -8.13
CA THR A 4 13.84 18.61 -7.61
C THR A 4 13.96 17.32 -8.42
N LEU A 5 14.12 17.43 -9.74
CA LEU A 5 14.41 16.28 -10.61
C LEU A 5 15.75 15.62 -10.25
N ASN A 6 16.81 16.39 -9.98
CA ASN A 6 18.12 15.81 -9.67
C ASN A 6 18.18 15.09 -8.31
N GLY A 7 17.41 15.52 -7.31
CA GLY A 7 17.29 14.82 -6.01
C GLY A 7 16.51 13.50 -6.13
N LEU A 8 15.37 13.54 -6.85
CA LEU A 8 14.61 12.34 -7.22
C LEU A 8 15.43 11.38 -8.08
N VAL A 9 16.22 11.89 -9.04
CA VAL A 9 17.13 11.09 -9.87
C VAL A 9 18.26 10.49 -9.04
N SER A 10 18.80 11.16 -8.02
CA SER A 10 19.83 10.60 -7.14
C SER A 10 19.31 9.45 -6.27
N LEU A 11 18.08 9.54 -5.76
CA LEU A 11 17.45 8.46 -4.99
C LEU A 11 16.91 7.35 -5.87
N ALA A 12 16.33 7.68 -7.02
CA ALA A 12 16.03 6.71 -8.07
C ALA A 12 17.32 6.01 -8.50
N GLN A 13 18.45 6.72 -8.65
CA GLN A 13 19.76 6.13 -8.95
C GLN A 13 20.30 5.25 -7.83
N ARG A 14 20.07 5.61 -6.55
CA ARG A 14 20.34 4.73 -5.39
C ARG A 14 19.37 3.55 -5.30
N GLN A 15 18.16 3.68 -5.84
CA GLN A 15 17.22 2.57 -6.07
C GLN A 15 17.53 1.79 -7.36
N THR A 16 18.33 2.31 -8.30
CA THR A 16 18.46 1.71 -9.63
C THR A 16 19.43 0.52 -9.67
N VAL A 17 18.85 -0.56 -10.17
CA VAL A 17 19.37 -1.69 -10.98
C VAL A 17 19.94 -2.92 -10.28
N SER A 18 20.59 -2.85 -9.12
CA SER A 18 21.30 -4.06 -8.63
C SER A 18 20.45 -5.12 -7.90
N GLY A 19 19.12 -4.96 -7.75
CA GLY A 19 18.36 -5.92 -6.91
C GLY A 19 16.82 -5.97 -7.03
N THR A 20 16.18 -5.20 -7.90
CA THR A 20 14.72 -5.29 -8.06
C THR A 20 14.33 -6.48 -8.94
N GLU A 21 13.70 -7.49 -8.33
CA GLU A 21 13.25 -8.71 -9.00
C GLU A 21 11.89 -8.48 -9.67
N LEU A 22 11.71 -8.95 -10.91
CA LEU A 22 10.38 -9.05 -11.53
C LEU A 22 9.60 -10.20 -10.91
N LEU A 23 8.28 -10.21 -11.05
CA LEU A 23 7.39 -11.21 -10.46
C LEU A 23 6.64 -11.98 -11.56
N ALA A 24 6.30 -13.23 -11.26
CA ALA A 24 5.41 -14.07 -12.07
C ALA A 24 5.69 -14.06 -13.60
N ASP A 25 4.66 -13.93 -14.42
CA ASP A 25 4.72 -13.89 -15.88
C ASP A 25 5.61 -12.76 -16.45
N LEU A 26 5.73 -11.62 -15.75
CA LEU A 26 6.60 -10.52 -16.15
C LEU A 26 8.09 -10.90 -16.14
N LYS A 27 8.49 -11.95 -15.41
CA LYS A 27 9.89 -12.47 -15.43
C LYS A 27 10.29 -12.98 -16.81
N THR A 28 9.34 -13.57 -17.54
CA THR A 28 9.62 -14.36 -18.75
C THR A 28 9.02 -13.77 -20.01
N LEU A 29 7.99 -12.93 -19.89
CA LEU A 29 7.33 -12.34 -21.06
C LEU A 29 8.25 -11.34 -21.80
N PRO A 30 8.39 -11.46 -23.14
CA PRO A 30 9.10 -10.48 -23.94
C PRO A 30 8.30 -9.17 -24.03
N GLU A 31 8.99 -8.04 -24.26
CA GLU A 31 8.38 -6.69 -24.32
C GLU A 31 7.16 -6.62 -25.26
N GLY A 32 7.22 -7.26 -26.42
CA GLY A 32 6.13 -7.26 -27.40
C GLY A 32 4.88 -8.06 -27.00
N ALA A 33 4.94 -8.84 -25.92
CA ALA A 33 3.82 -9.60 -25.37
C ALA A 33 3.19 -8.94 -24.14
N LEU A 34 3.75 -7.81 -23.67
CA LEU A 34 3.23 -7.12 -22.51
C LEU A 34 1.94 -6.37 -22.85
N SER A 35 0.92 -6.55 -22.01
CA SER A 35 -0.26 -5.68 -22.04
C SER A 35 0.12 -4.27 -21.57
N PRO A 36 -0.74 -3.26 -21.78
CA PRO A 36 -0.50 -1.92 -21.22
C PRO A 36 -0.30 -1.92 -19.69
N ALA A 37 -1.06 -2.75 -18.97
CA ALA A 37 -0.94 -2.88 -17.53
C ALA A 37 0.36 -3.62 -17.14
N GLY A 38 0.66 -4.74 -17.81
CA GLY A 38 1.90 -5.49 -17.59
C GLY A 38 3.15 -4.64 -17.84
N SER A 39 3.16 -3.86 -18.92
CA SER A 39 4.25 -2.90 -19.22
C SER A 39 4.37 -1.81 -18.15
N THR A 40 3.25 -1.26 -17.69
CA THR A 40 3.23 -0.26 -16.61
C THR A 40 3.77 -0.85 -15.31
N ILE A 41 3.25 -2.00 -14.87
CA ILE A 41 3.69 -2.67 -13.64
C ILE A 41 5.17 -3.01 -13.73
N LYS A 42 5.63 -3.62 -14.84
CA LYS A 42 7.04 -3.95 -15.07
C LYS A 42 7.95 -2.73 -14.89
N ASN A 43 7.60 -1.59 -15.50
CA ASN A 43 8.39 -0.37 -15.37
C ASN A 43 8.38 0.18 -13.93
N ILE A 44 7.25 0.06 -13.22
CA ILE A 44 7.18 0.44 -11.80
C ILE A 44 8.09 -0.45 -10.94
N LEU A 45 8.01 -1.77 -11.10
CA LEU A 45 8.83 -2.74 -10.35
C LEU A 45 10.33 -2.55 -10.61
N LEU A 46 10.72 -2.17 -11.83
CA LEU A 46 12.12 -1.90 -12.20
C LEU A 46 12.59 -0.49 -11.84
N ALA A 47 11.79 0.29 -11.10
CA ALA A 47 12.07 1.69 -10.78
C ALA A 47 12.27 2.60 -12.02
N ASN A 48 11.74 2.23 -13.19
CA ASN A 48 11.79 3.01 -14.42
C ASN A 48 10.68 4.09 -14.44
N ARG A 49 10.83 5.09 -13.55
CA ARG A 49 9.87 6.18 -13.36
C ARG A 49 9.68 7.07 -14.59
N ALA A 50 10.66 7.09 -15.50
CA ALA A 50 10.56 7.81 -16.76
C ALA A 50 9.56 7.16 -17.74
N ALA A 51 9.45 5.82 -17.71
CA ALA A 51 8.49 5.09 -18.54
C ALA A 51 7.10 4.99 -17.88
N ALA A 52 7.05 4.76 -16.57
CA ALA A 52 5.80 4.70 -15.83
C ALA A 52 5.92 5.28 -14.42
N SER A 53 5.11 6.30 -14.13
CA SER A 53 4.90 6.80 -12.77
C SER A 53 4.07 5.80 -11.97
N PRO A 54 4.44 5.49 -10.71
CA PRO A 54 3.63 4.64 -9.83
C PRO A 54 2.37 5.35 -9.32
N GLN A 55 2.25 6.66 -9.56
CA GLN A 55 1.08 7.45 -9.26
C GLN A 55 0.39 7.94 -10.54
N ASP A 56 -0.93 8.09 -10.47
CA ASP A 56 -1.72 8.85 -11.44
C ASP A 56 -2.58 9.85 -10.68
N LEU A 57 -2.24 11.13 -10.78
CA LEU A 57 -2.86 12.20 -10.00
C LEU A 57 -4.08 12.84 -10.69
N THR A 58 -4.39 12.45 -11.93
CA THR A 58 -5.29 13.24 -12.79
C THR A 58 -6.37 12.42 -13.48
N THR A 59 -6.14 11.15 -13.80
CA THR A 59 -7.12 10.34 -14.54
C THR A 59 -8.39 10.15 -13.72
N VAL A 60 -9.55 10.38 -14.35
CA VAL A 60 -10.87 10.14 -13.75
C VAL A 60 -11.64 9.18 -14.66
N TYR A 61 -12.24 8.17 -14.06
CA TYR A 61 -13.10 7.21 -14.74
C TYR A 61 -14.58 7.58 -14.59
N THR A 62 -15.30 7.56 -15.70
CA THR A 62 -16.77 7.72 -15.77
C THR A 62 -17.39 6.35 -16.08
N PRO A 63 -18.26 5.79 -15.22
CA PRO A 63 -18.93 4.54 -15.50
C PRO A 63 -19.72 4.58 -16.81
N PRO A 64 -19.65 3.53 -17.64
CA PRO A 64 -20.40 3.45 -18.89
C PRO A 64 -21.91 3.23 -18.68
N GLY A 65 -22.34 2.97 -17.44
CA GLY A 65 -23.74 2.81 -17.06
C GLY A 65 -23.88 2.53 -15.56
N ALA A 66 -25.12 2.43 -15.09
CA ALA A 66 -25.42 2.10 -13.70
C ALA A 66 -24.81 0.75 -13.27
N LEU A 67 -24.52 0.59 -11.98
CA LEU A 67 -24.12 -0.70 -11.39
C LEU A 67 -25.12 -1.79 -11.77
N GLY A 68 -24.63 -2.95 -12.23
CA GLY A 68 -25.49 -4.04 -12.69
C GLY A 68 -26.16 -3.82 -14.06
N SER A 69 -25.88 -2.74 -14.78
CA SER A 69 -26.26 -2.62 -16.20
C SER A 69 -25.37 -3.50 -17.09
N PRO A 70 -25.84 -3.89 -18.31
CA PRO A 70 -25.00 -4.60 -19.28
C PRO A 70 -23.71 -3.84 -19.63
N ALA A 71 -23.78 -2.51 -19.77
CA ALA A 71 -22.62 -1.68 -20.07
C ALA A 71 -21.59 -1.72 -18.94
N CYS A 72 -22.03 -1.65 -17.68
CA CYS A 72 -21.15 -1.74 -16.52
C CYS A 72 -20.49 -3.12 -16.39
N ARG A 73 -21.26 -4.21 -16.57
CA ARG A 73 -20.70 -5.58 -16.54
C ARG A 73 -19.66 -5.86 -17.62
N ALA A 74 -19.72 -5.13 -18.74
CA ALA A 74 -18.76 -5.29 -19.84
C ALA A 74 -17.42 -4.56 -19.60
N ASP A 75 -17.33 -3.71 -18.58
CA ASP A 75 -16.12 -2.97 -18.22
C ASP A 75 -15.63 -3.38 -16.83
N ALA A 76 -14.46 -4.01 -16.78
CA ALA A 76 -13.86 -4.51 -15.55
C ALA A 76 -13.69 -3.43 -14.46
N CYS A 77 -13.51 -2.16 -14.82
CA CYS A 77 -13.34 -1.08 -13.84
C CYS A 77 -14.66 -0.55 -13.27
N CYS A 78 -15.81 -0.87 -13.89
CA CYS A 78 -17.07 -0.19 -13.57
C CYS A 78 -17.53 -0.46 -12.13
N VAL A 79 -17.57 -1.72 -11.71
CA VAL A 79 -17.95 -2.09 -10.33
C VAL A 79 -17.04 -1.40 -9.30
N TYR A 80 -15.74 -1.32 -9.61
CA TYR A 80 -14.75 -0.72 -8.73
C TYR A 80 -14.91 0.79 -8.58
N LYS A 81 -15.55 1.47 -9.54
CA LYS A 81 -15.91 2.90 -9.39
C LYS A 81 -16.97 3.14 -8.32
N TYR A 82 -17.95 2.25 -8.22
CA TYR A 82 -19.00 2.36 -7.20
C TYR A 82 -18.44 2.08 -5.81
N VAL A 83 -17.74 0.96 -5.64
CA VAL A 83 -17.16 0.62 -4.32
C VAL A 83 -16.10 1.62 -3.87
N ALA A 84 -15.27 2.16 -4.78
CA ALA A 84 -14.29 3.18 -4.42
C ALA A 84 -14.94 4.47 -3.91
N ALA A 85 -16.14 4.82 -4.38
CA ALA A 85 -16.88 5.97 -3.87
C ALA A 85 -17.40 5.72 -2.45
N ASP A 86 -17.93 4.52 -2.18
CA ASP A 86 -18.39 4.11 -0.85
C ASP A 86 -17.23 4.02 0.15
N MET A 87 -16.10 3.44 -0.27
CA MET A 87 -14.85 3.41 0.49
C MET A 87 -14.38 4.83 0.85
N ALA A 88 -14.31 5.75 -0.12
CA ALA A 88 -13.85 7.12 0.11
C ALA A 88 -14.73 7.88 1.12
N ALA A 89 -16.04 7.62 1.12
CA ALA A 89 -16.97 8.21 2.08
C ALA A 89 -16.75 7.71 3.53
N VAL A 90 -16.20 6.50 3.70
CA VAL A 90 -15.88 5.91 5.01
C VAL A 90 -14.48 6.30 5.48
N PHE A 91 -13.54 6.50 4.56
CA PHE A 91 -12.12 6.67 4.90
C PHE A 91 -11.70 8.09 5.25
N ARG A 92 -12.53 9.10 4.96
CA ARG A 92 -12.25 10.48 5.33
C ARG A 92 -13.34 11.03 6.23
N ASP A 93 -12.94 11.52 7.40
CA ASP A 93 -13.86 12.13 8.33
C ASP A 93 -14.39 13.45 7.75
N ALA A 94 -15.70 13.58 7.63
CA ALA A 94 -16.32 14.75 6.99
C ALA A 94 -16.18 16.03 7.81
N SER A 95 -15.89 15.94 9.12
CA SER A 95 -15.83 17.09 10.03
C SER A 95 -14.41 17.67 10.14
N SER A 96 -13.42 16.80 10.33
CA SER A 96 -12.01 17.14 10.46
C SER A 96 -11.29 17.14 9.10
N GLY A 97 -11.77 16.36 8.13
CA GLY A 97 -11.09 16.15 6.85
C GLY A 97 -9.91 15.18 6.91
N GLU A 98 -9.66 14.56 8.07
CA GLU A 98 -8.58 13.62 8.34
C GLU A 98 -8.94 12.16 8.02
N CYS A 99 -7.94 11.28 8.02
CA CYS A 99 -8.13 9.83 7.93
C CYS A 99 -8.97 9.28 9.09
N THR A 100 -9.96 8.46 8.78
CA THR A 100 -10.68 7.70 9.81
C THR A 100 -9.85 6.51 10.32
N GLU A 101 -10.27 5.91 11.43
CA GLU A 101 -9.66 4.67 11.93
C GLU A 101 -9.73 3.54 10.90
N LEU A 102 -10.87 3.42 10.20
CA LEU A 102 -11.05 2.42 9.15
C LEU A 102 -10.09 2.64 7.97
N ALA A 103 -9.73 3.89 7.65
CA ALA A 103 -8.71 4.17 6.64
C ALA A 103 -7.34 3.61 7.04
N ARG A 104 -6.92 3.87 8.29
CA ARG A 104 -5.66 3.34 8.83
C ARG A 104 -5.65 1.81 8.83
N GLN A 105 -6.76 1.20 9.26
CA GLN A 105 -6.91 -0.25 9.24
C GLN A 105 -6.93 -0.83 7.81
N ALA A 106 -7.50 -0.13 6.82
CA ALA A 106 -7.54 -0.58 5.42
C ALA A 106 -6.15 -0.62 4.78
N VAL A 107 -5.31 0.38 5.06
CA VAL A 107 -3.89 0.38 4.63
C VAL A 107 -3.16 -0.83 5.24
N ARG A 108 -3.37 -1.09 6.53
CA ARG A 108 -2.81 -2.27 7.21
C ARG A 108 -3.35 -3.58 6.63
N LEU A 109 -4.66 -3.68 6.37
CA LEU A 109 -5.30 -4.87 5.80
C LEU A 109 -4.68 -5.25 4.46
N GLY A 110 -4.47 -4.27 3.57
CA GLY A 110 -3.83 -4.49 2.28
C GLY A 110 -2.42 -5.07 2.39
N PHE A 111 -1.63 -4.60 3.35
CA PHE A 111 -0.33 -5.19 3.68
C PHE A 111 -0.45 -6.58 4.30
N HIS A 112 -1.37 -6.79 5.24
CA HIS A 112 -1.50 -8.08 5.94
C HIS A 112 -2.02 -9.21 5.03
N ASP A 113 -2.76 -8.89 3.96
CA ASP A 113 -3.09 -9.82 2.88
C ASP A 113 -1.84 -10.11 2.03
N ALA A 114 -1.34 -9.10 1.32
CA ALA A 114 -0.26 -9.21 0.36
C ALA A 114 1.08 -9.69 0.96
N GLY A 115 1.36 -9.29 2.20
CA GLY A 115 2.60 -9.54 2.92
C GLY A 115 2.79 -11.00 3.31
N THR A 116 1.78 -11.86 3.15
CA THR A 116 1.88 -13.29 3.46
C THR A 116 2.45 -14.13 2.32
N TRP A 117 3.00 -13.50 1.27
CA TRP A 117 3.71 -14.19 0.21
C TRP A 117 5.21 -14.35 0.49
N SER A 118 5.81 -15.38 -0.10
CA SER A 118 7.25 -15.68 -0.02
C SER A 118 7.74 -16.28 -1.33
N LYS A 119 8.86 -15.79 -1.86
CA LYS A 119 9.46 -16.39 -3.07
C LYS A 119 10.07 -17.77 -2.81
N THR A 120 10.44 -18.08 -1.57
CA THR A 120 11.05 -19.36 -1.19
C THR A 120 10.03 -20.39 -0.69
N ARG A 121 9.00 -19.95 0.05
CA ARG A 121 7.96 -20.84 0.61
C ARG A 121 6.69 -20.92 -0.25
N GLY A 122 6.42 -19.90 -1.07
CA GLY A 122 5.16 -19.77 -1.82
C GLY A 122 3.93 -19.56 -0.92
N GLY A 123 2.75 -19.53 -1.55
CA GLY A 123 1.46 -19.34 -0.87
C GLY A 123 1.15 -17.88 -0.51
N GLY A 124 -0.13 -17.58 -0.28
CA GLY A 124 -0.63 -16.25 0.06
C GLY A 124 -0.35 -15.19 -1.00
N GLY A 125 -0.38 -13.93 -0.56
CA GLY A 125 -0.19 -12.76 -1.42
C GLY A 125 -1.44 -11.90 -1.50
N ALA A 126 -1.52 -11.08 -2.54
CA ALA A 126 -2.68 -10.25 -2.79
C ALA A 126 -3.80 -11.11 -3.40
N ASP A 127 -4.46 -11.92 -2.58
CA ASP A 127 -5.44 -12.92 -3.01
C ASP A 127 -6.75 -12.89 -2.18
N GLY A 128 -6.87 -11.95 -1.23
CA GLY A 128 -8.07 -11.77 -0.41
C GLY A 128 -8.27 -12.87 0.63
N SER A 129 -7.30 -13.79 0.78
CA SER A 129 -7.34 -14.87 1.77
C SER A 129 -7.45 -14.35 3.19
N ILE A 130 -6.95 -13.14 3.48
CA ILE A 130 -7.09 -12.54 4.81
C ILE A 130 -8.53 -12.50 5.30
N ILE A 131 -9.51 -12.29 4.40
CA ILE A 131 -10.95 -12.34 4.70
C ILE A 131 -11.53 -13.71 4.37
N LEU A 132 -11.32 -14.21 3.15
CA LEU A 132 -11.98 -15.42 2.64
C LEU A 132 -11.57 -16.70 3.40
N ALA A 133 -10.34 -16.74 3.91
CA ALA A 133 -9.84 -17.83 4.76
C ALA A 133 -9.87 -17.46 6.25
N THR A 134 -10.51 -16.35 6.63
CA THR A 134 -10.68 -15.87 8.02
C THR A 134 -9.39 -15.62 8.79
N GLU A 135 -8.30 -15.29 8.09
CA GLU A 135 -7.00 -15.07 8.73
C GLU A 135 -6.97 -13.82 9.61
N TRP A 136 -7.90 -12.88 9.40
CA TRP A 136 -8.09 -11.73 10.28
C TRP A 136 -8.32 -12.11 11.76
N LEU A 137 -8.71 -13.37 12.05
CA LEU A 137 -8.81 -13.92 13.42
C LEU A 137 -7.47 -14.36 14.03
N ARG A 138 -6.40 -14.45 13.24
CA ARG A 138 -5.06 -14.84 13.73
C ARG A 138 -4.47 -13.75 14.63
N ALA A 139 -3.57 -14.16 15.52
CA ALA A 139 -3.00 -13.27 16.53
C ALA A 139 -2.22 -12.09 15.91
N GLU A 140 -1.49 -12.33 14.83
CA GLU A 140 -0.73 -11.33 14.07
C GLU A 140 -1.63 -10.31 13.35
N ASN A 141 -2.90 -10.65 13.11
CA ASN A 141 -3.89 -9.82 12.43
C ASN A 141 -4.83 -9.10 13.38
N ARG A 142 -4.66 -9.26 14.69
CA ARG A 142 -5.49 -8.60 15.72
C ARG A 142 -5.58 -7.09 15.48
N GLY A 143 -6.79 -6.53 15.59
CA GLY A 143 -7.08 -5.13 15.28
C GLY A 143 -7.57 -4.87 13.85
N LEU A 144 -7.73 -5.91 13.02
CA LEU A 144 -8.30 -5.82 11.68
C LEU A 144 -9.78 -6.23 11.63
N GLU A 145 -10.39 -6.57 12.75
CA GLU A 145 -11.76 -7.11 12.82
C GLU A 145 -12.79 -6.11 12.26
N ALA A 146 -12.67 -4.83 12.61
CA ALA A 146 -13.62 -3.81 12.17
C ALA A 146 -13.51 -3.56 10.66
N ILE A 147 -12.31 -3.38 10.11
CA ILE A 147 -12.15 -3.22 8.67
C ILE A 147 -12.49 -4.49 7.89
N ALA A 148 -12.17 -5.68 8.40
CA ALA A 148 -12.53 -6.94 7.75
C ALA A 148 -14.04 -7.09 7.62
N ALA A 149 -14.80 -6.71 8.66
CA ALA A 149 -16.26 -6.68 8.62
C ALA A 149 -16.80 -5.69 7.57
N VAL A 150 -16.22 -4.50 7.48
CA VAL A 150 -16.64 -3.49 6.48
C VAL A 150 -16.31 -3.94 5.05
N VAL A 151 -15.13 -4.53 4.82
CA VAL A 151 -14.76 -5.06 3.51
C VAL A 151 -15.63 -6.26 3.14
N GLN A 152 -16.02 -7.11 4.09
CA GLN A 152 -17.00 -8.18 3.84
C GLN A 152 -18.35 -7.61 3.38
N VAL A 153 -18.84 -6.52 3.97
CA VAL A 153 -20.07 -5.85 3.52
C VAL A 153 -19.93 -5.34 2.08
N TRP A 154 -18.79 -4.74 1.73
CA TRP A 154 -18.54 -4.35 0.34
C TRP A 154 -18.46 -5.55 -0.59
N TYR A 155 -17.83 -6.65 -0.17
CA TYR A 155 -17.80 -7.87 -0.96
C TYR A 155 -19.21 -8.40 -1.22
N ASP A 156 -20.04 -8.53 -0.19
CA ASP A 156 -21.42 -9.02 -0.34
C ASP A 156 -22.26 -8.14 -1.29
N LEU A 157 -22.01 -6.82 -1.29
CA LEU A 157 -22.71 -5.87 -2.16
C LEU A 157 -22.20 -5.88 -3.61
N TYR A 158 -20.89 -5.98 -3.82
CA TYR A 158 -20.25 -5.76 -5.13
C TYR A 158 -19.78 -7.04 -5.83
N HIS A 159 -19.58 -8.13 -5.11
CA HIS A 159 -19.21 -9.43 -5.69
C HIS A 159 -20.24 -9.94 -6.72
N PRO A 160 -21.56 -9.82 -6.50
CA PRO A 160 -22.56 -10.17 -7.53
C PRO A 160 -22.44 -9.35 -8.83
N HIS A 161 -21.66 -8.26 -8.80
CA HIS A 161 -21.38 -7.39 -9.94
C HIS A 161 -19.96 -7.57 -10.51
N GLY A 162 -19.19 -8.54 -10.02
CA GLY A 162 -17.88 -8.92 -10.57
C GLY A 162 -16.67 -8.42 -9.79
N ALA A 163 -16.84 -7.84 -8.60
CA ALA A 163 -15.70 -7.52 -7.73
C ALA A 163 -15.15 -8.78 -7.06
N SER A 164 -13.83 -8.93 -6.98
CA SER A 164 -13.15 -9.98 -6.19
C SER A 164 -12.72 -9.43 -4.83
N MET A 165 -12.64 -10.28 -3.80
CA MET A 165 -12.15 -9.89 -2.47
C MET A 165 -10.70 -9.41 -2.57
N ALA A 166 -9.88 -10.13 -3.34
CA ALA A 166 -8.48 -9.80 -3.57
C ALA A 166 -8.32 -8.35 -4.09
N ASP A 167 -9.14 -7.96 -5.07
CA ASP A 167 -9.12 -6.60 -5.59
C ASP A 167 -9.73 -5.60 -4.60
N LEU A 168 -10.79 -5.96 -3.87
CA LEU A 168 -11.40 -5.08 -2.87
C LEU A 168 -10.44 -4.74 -1.73
N VAL A 169 -9.66 -5.70 -1.23
CA VAL A 169 -8.66 -5.47 -0.17
C VAL A 169 -7.57 -4.50 -0.64
N GLN A 170 -7.00 -4.72 -1.83
CA GLN A 170 -5.95 -3.85 -2.36
C GLN A 170 -6.49 -2.48 -2.79
N LEU A 171 -7.72 -2.42 -3.33
CA LEU A 171 -8.40 -1.17 -3.64
C LEU A 171 -8.74 -0.39 -2.35
N ALA A 172 -9.17 -1.06 -1.28
CA ALA A 172 -9.47 -0.42 0.00
C ALA A 172 -8.24 0.31 0.53
N ALA A 173 -7.07 -0.35 0.52
CA ALA A 173 -5.82 0.27 0.94
C ALA A 173 -5.49 1.51 0.08
N ASN A 174 -5.57 1.40 -1.26
CA ASN A 174 -5.27 2.53 -2.15
C ASN A 174 -6.34 3.65 -2.13
N VAL A 175 -7.60 3.35 -1.80
CA VAL A 175 -8.65 4.38 -1.63
C VAL A 175 -8.50 5.07 -0.28
N ALA A 176 -8.26 4.31 0.80
CA ALA A 176 -7.98 4.87 2.13
C ALA A 176 -6.80 5.83 2.06
N ALA A 177 -5.77 5.36 1.37
CA ALA A 177 -4.59 6.09 1.06
C ALA A 177 -4.84 7.48 0.45
N VAL A 178 -5.37 7.53 -0.77
CA VAL A 178 -5.58 8.81 -1.45
C VAL A 178 -6.64 9.70 -0.78
N SER A 179 -7.53 9.11 0.02
CA SER A 179 -8.58 9.85 0.75
C SER A 179 -8.01 10.58 1.97
N CYS A 180 -6.91 10.08 2.53
CA CYS A 180 -6.16 10.76 3.56
C CYS A 180 -5.48 12.04 3.01
N PRO A 181 -5.44 13.14 3.78
CA PRO A 181 -4.70 14.33 3.38
C PRO A 181 -3.23 14.01 3.07
N LEU A 182 -2.73 14.56 1.95
CA LEU A 182 -1.37 14.37 1.41
C LEU A 182 -1.04 12.96 0.93
N GLY A 183 -2.02 12.07 0.88
CA GLY A 183 -1.86 10.70 0.45
C GLY A 183 -1.49 10.47 -1.00
N PRO A 184 -0.60 9.50 -1.31
CA PRO A 184 -0.34 9.08 -2.67
C PRO A 184 -1.58 8.49 -3.35
N ARG A 185 -1.73 8.77 -4.65
CA ARG A 185 -2.72 8.10 -5.51
C ARG A 185 -2.04 6.99 -6.30
N VAL A 186 -1.86 5.86 -5.62
CA VAL A 186 -1.18 4.67 -6.13
C VAL A 186 -1.93 4.09 -7.34
N ARG A 187 -1.21 3.80 -8.42
CA ARG A 187 -1.80 3.10 -9.58
C ARG A 187 -2.38 1.77 -9.13
N SER A 188 -3.63 1.55 -9.50
CA SER A 188 -4.42 0.42 -9.01
C SER A 188 -4.83 -0.48 -10.16
N PHE A 189 -4.62 -1.77 -9.96
CA PHE A 189 -4.88 -2.81 -10.94
C PHE A 189 -5.92 -3.78 -10.38
N VAL A 190 -6.74 -4.37 -11.24
CA VAL A 190 -7.78 -5.35 -10.87
C VAL A 190 -7.70 -6.57 -11.78
N GLY A 191 -8.31 -7.67 -11.36
CA GLY A 191 -8.27 -8.97 -12.02
C GLY A 191 -7.55 -10.05 -11.22
N ARG A 192 -7.33 -9.85 -9.91
CA ARG A 192 -6.75 -10.88 -9.04
C ARG A 192 -7.74 -12.02 -8.81
N ASN A 193 -7.20 -13.23 -8.61
CA ASN A 193 -8.01 -14.38 -8.22
C ASN A 193 -8.26 -14.34 -6.71
N ASP A 194 -9.50 -14.62 -6.31
CA ASP A 194 -9.85 -14.87 -4.92
C ASP A 194 -9.29 -16.23 -4.47
N SER A 195 -8.75 -16.26 -3.26
CA SER A 195 -8.29 -17.49 -2.60
C SER A 195 -8.96 -17.65 -1.24
N ALA A 196 -9.62 -18.79 -1.04
CA ALA A 196 -10.06 -19.23 0.29
C ALA A 196 -9.04 -20.17 0.95
N VAL A 197 -7.84 -20.31 0.36
CA VAL A 197 -6.75 -21.09 0.94
C VAL A 197 -5.99 -20.19 1.92
N PRO A 198 -5.87 -20.58 3.20
CA PRO A 198 -5.15 -19.77 4.17
C PRO A 198 -3.67 -19.63 3.79
N ALA A 199 -3.14 -18.42 3.84
CA ALA A 199 -1.74 -18.12 3.64
C ALA A 199 -0.87 -18.75 4.74
N PRO A 200 0.42 -19.03 4.46
CA PRO A 200 1.32 -19.59 5.46
C PRO A 200 1.58 -18.62 6.61
N GLU A 201 1.58 -19.14 7.84
CA GLU A 201 1.94 -18.36 9.02
C GLU A 201 3.45 -18.03 9.09
N GLY A 202 3.75 -17.00 9.88
CA GLY A 202 5.13 -16.54 10.12
C GLY A 202 5.75 -15.76 8.96
N LEU A 203 4.93 -15.18 8.09
CA LEU A 203 5.37 -14.37 6.95
C LEU A 203 5.14 -12.86 7.12
N LEU A 204 4.51 -12.45 8.22
CA LEU A 204 4.33 -11.05 8.62
C LEU A 204 5.40 -10.62 9.65
N PRO A 205 5.81 -9.33 9.64
CA PRO A 205 6.85 -8.82 10.54
C PRO A 205 6.35 -8.74 11.99
N ASP A 206 7.26 -9.01 12.94
CA ASP A 206 7.02 -8.77 14.36
C ASP A 206 7.49 -7.35 14.74
N VAL A 207 6.71 -6.68 15.59
CA VAL A 207 6.97 -5.31 16.04
C VAL A 207 8.22 -5.15 16.92
N ASN A 208 8.76 -6.26 17.44
CA ASN A 208 9.97 -6.33 18.24
C ASN A 208 11.16 -6.96 17.49
N ALA A 209 10.97 -7.36 16.23
CA ALA A 209 12.02 -7.96 15.42
C ALA A 209 13.18 -6.99 15.19
N ASP A 210 14.40 -7.54 15.09
CA ASP A 210 15.56 -6.76 14.70
C ASP A 210 15.52 -6.39 13.22
N ALA A 211 16.20 -5.30 12.87
CA ALA A 211 16.17 -4.76 11.51
C ALA A 211 16.72 -5.73 10.45
N ALA A 212 17.71 -6.58 10.76
CA ALA A 212 18.26 -7.51 9.79
C ALA A 212 17.25 -8.60 9.42
N SER A 213 16.52 -9.12 10.42
CA SER A 213 15.44 -10.08 10.19
C SER A 213 14.29 -9.48 9.38
N LEU A 214 13.93 -8.22 9.65
CA LEU A 214 12.89 -7.50 8.89
C LEU A 214 13.31 -7.25 7.44
N VAL A 215 14.55 -6.82 7.21
CA VAL A 215 15.08 -6.64 5.85
C VAL A 215 15.07 -7.96 5.09
N ALA A 216 15.56 -9.04 5.69
CA ALA A 216 15.55 -10.36 5.06
C ALA A 216 14.13 -10.86 4.75
N LEU A 217 13.17 -10.61 5.65
CA LEU A 217 11.76 -10.97 5.45
C LEU A 217 11.16 -10.27 4.23
N PHE A 218 11.48 -9.00 4.01
CA PHE A 218 10.97 -8.24 2.86
C PHE A 218 11.74 -8.51 1.56
N GLU A 219 13.04 -8.83 1.62
CA GLU A 219 13.82 -9.27 0.45
C GLU A 219 13.32 -10.62 -0.10
N ASP A 220 12.82 -11.50 0.77
CA ASP A 220 12.12 -12.74 0.37
C ASP A 220 10.78 -12.46 -0.33
N LYS A 221 10.24 -11.23 -0.18
CA LYS A 221 9.08 -10.70 -0.92
C LYS A 221 9.47 -9.85 -2.12
N THR A 222 10.75 -9.84 -2.51
CA THR A 222 11.32 -8.97 -3.55
C THR A 222 11.30 -7.47 -3.24
N VAL A 223 10.97 -7.08 -2.01
CA VAL A 223 10.94 -5.69 -1.55
C VAL A 223 12.32 -5.33 -1.01
N VAL A 224 13.03 -4.42 -1.69
CA VAL A 224 14.38 -4.00 -1.27
C VAL A 224 14.31 -3.00 -0.11
N LEU A 225 15.44 -2.77 0.59
CA LEU A 225 15.50 -1.87 1.76
C LEU A 225 14.82 -0.52 1.53
N GLY A 226 15.09 0.17 0.41
CA GLY A 226 14.48 1.47 0.13
C GLY A 226 12.96 1.42 -0.05
N GLU A 227 12.44 0.33 -0.62
CA GLU A 227 10.99 0.10 -0.74
C GLU A 227 10.38 -0.24 0.63
N LEU A 228 11.07 -1.04 1.46
CA LEU A 228 10.65 -1.30 2.84
C LEU A 228 10.56 -0.01 3.66
N ILE A 229 11.59 0.84 3.63
CA ILE A 229 11.58 2.12 4.35
C ILE A 229 10.45 3.04 3.84
N ALA A 230 10.15 3.01 2.53
CA ALA A 230 9.03 3.76 1.99
C ALA A 230 7.67 3.24 2.49
N LEU A 231 7.48 1.91 2.53
CA LEU A 231 6.24 1.25 2.99
C LEU A 231 5.95 1.50 4.46
N ILE A 232 6.94 1.37 5.35
CA ILE A 232 6.75 1.61 6.78
C ILE A 232 6.43 3.07 7.10
N GLY A 233 6.71 4.00 6.18
CA GLY A 233 6.22 5.38 6.29
C GLY A 233 4.70 5.48 6.43
N ALA A 234 3.92 4.46 6.03
CA ALA A 234 2.49 4.39 6.32
C ALA A 234 2.15 4.50 7.81
N HIS A 235 3.10 4.25 8.72
CA HIS A 235 2.93 4.46 10.14
C HIS A 235 2.64 5.94 10.51
N THR A 236 2.85 6.90 9.62
CA THR A 236 2.40 8.29 9.83
C THR A 236 0.88 8.40 10.01
N ALA A 237 0.08 7.52 9.41
CA ALA A 237 -1.36 7.42 9.73
C ALA A 237 -1.64 6.09 10.44
N SER A 238 -1.13 5.94 11.66
CA SER A 238 -1.34 4.73 12.46
C SER A 238 -1.48 5.01 13.96
N THR A 239 -2.16 4.08 14.64
CA THR A 239 -2.26 4.03 16.10
C THR A 239 -2.08 2.58 16.56
N GLN A 240 -1.57 2.40 17.78
CA GLN A 240 -1.36 1.06 18.36
C GLN A 240 -2.40 0.75 19.44
N LEU A 241 -2.91 -0.48 19.46
CA LEU A 241 -3.89 -0.93 20.47
C LEU A 241 -3.34 -2.03 21.40
N PHE A 242 -2.35 -2.80 20.94
CA PHE A 242 -1.98 -4.08 21.56
C PHE A 242 -0.51 -4.23 21.92
N VAL A 243 0.37 -3.32 21.48
CA VAL A 243 1.81 -3.40 21.76
C VAL A 243 2.07 -2.91 23.18
N ASP A 244 1.49 -1.77 23.53
CA ASP A 244 1.41 -1.28 24.91
C ASP A 244 -0.05 -0.99 25.25
N VAL A 245 -0.68 -1.94 25.96
CA VAL A 245 -2.10 -1.87 26.32
C VAL A 245 -2.42 -0.69 27.24
N LEU A 246 -1.44 -0.15 27.98
CA LEU A 246 -1.64 1.02 28.83
C LEU A 246 -1.66 2.32 28.01
N ARG A 247 -1.18 2.27 26.77
CA ARG A 247 -1.14 3.38 25.81
C ARG A 247 -1.99 3.11 24.58
N ALA A 248 -3.01 2.25 24.68
CA ALA A 248 -3.89 1.94 23.56
C ALA A 248 -4.47 3.23 22.93
N GLY A 249 -4.41 3.33 21.61
CA GLY A 249 -4.76 4.53 20.84
C GLY A 249 -3.60 5.49 20.62
N ALA A 250 -2.42 5.26 21.21
CA ALA A 250 -1.26 6.12 20.99
C ALA A 250 -0.80 6.07 19.52
N PRO A 251 -0.60 7.23 18.88
CA PRO A 251 -0.20 7.31 17.49
C PRO A 251 1.32 7.11 17.30
N GLN A 252 1.73 6.76 16.09
CA GLN A 252 3.14 6.61 15.74
C GLN A 252 3.82 7.95 15.41
N ASP A 253 3.05 9.01 15.19
CA ASP A 253 3.52 10.39 15.12
C ASP A 253 2.47 11.38 15.67
N SER A 254 2.74 12.68 15.55
CA SER A 254 1.86 13.74 16.06
C SER A 254 0.63 14.04 15.20
N THR A 255 0.52 13.47 13.99
CA THR A 255 -0.52 13.77 12.99
C THR A 255 -1.15 12.49 12.39
N PRO A 256 -1.69 11.56 13.20
CA PRO A 256 -2.19 10.24 12.75
C PRO A 256 -3.39 10.27 11.79
N GLY A 257 -3.93 11.46 11.53
CA GLY A 257 -5.00 11.74 10.57
C GLY A 257 -4.51 12.26 9.21
N VAL A 258 -3.20 12.43 9.03
CA VAL A 258 -2.57 13.02 7.84
C VAL A 258 -1.47 12.09 7.35
N TRP A 259 -1.38 11.92 6.03
CA TRP A 259 -0.31 11.15 5.42
C TRP A 259 0.87 12.03 5.06
N ASP A 260 1.59 12.48 6.09
CA ASP A 260 2.76 13.33 5.97
C ASP A 260 4.07 12.59 6.26
N VAL A 261 5.16 13.33 6.47
CA VAL A 261 6.50 12.77 6.70
C VAL A 261 7.02 13.03 8.12
N SER A 262 6.15 13.43 9.05
CA SER A 262 6.49 13.74 10.44
C SER A 262 7.00 12.51 11.17
N TRP A 263 6.37 11.35 10.95
CA TRP A 263 6.79 10.04 11.47
C TRP A 263 8.28 9.77 11.34
N TYR A 264 8.89 10.10 10.19
CA TYR A 264 10.33 9.88 10.00
C TYR A 264 11.15 10.66 11.05
N LYS A 265 10.91 11.95 11.23
CA LYS A 265 11.66 12.76 12.21
C LYS A 265 11.36 12.36 13.64
N GLU A 266 10.10 12.09 13.93
CA GLU A 266 9.64 11.78 15.28
C GLU A 266 10.13 10.41 15.76
N THR A 267 10.23 9.43 14.86
CA THR A 267 10.76 8.10 15.16
C THR A 267 12.21 8.15 15.65
N ILE A 268 13.06 8.99 15.04
CA ILE A 268 14.48 9.09 15.42
C ILE A 268 14.77 10.15 16.49
N SER A 269 13.75 10.93 16.89
CA SER A 269 13.92 11.99 17.88
C SER A 269 14.33 11.44 19.25
N GLU A 270 15.28 12.09 19.92
CA GLU A 270 15.60 11.80 21.33
C GLU A 270 14.47 12.24 22.27
N SER A 271 13.69 13.24 21.85
CA SER A 271 12.51 13.77 22.56
C SER A 271 11.32 13.83 21.59
N PRO A 272 10.65 12.70 21.30
CA PRO A 272 9.47 12.70 20.42
C PRO A 272 8.32 13.52 21.05
N PRO A 273 7.37 14.03 20.25
CA PRO A 273 6.22 14.76 20.77
C PRO A 273 5.44 13.95 21.83
N PRO A 274 4.80 14.62 22.81
CA PRO A 274 3.98 13.95 23.80
C PRO A 274 2.91 13.05 23.18
N GLY A 275 2.73 11.85 23.71
CA GLY A 275 1.73 10.89 23.23
C GLY A 275 2.23 9.93 22.14
N VAL A 276 3.27 10.31 21.39
CA VAL A 276 3.85 9.48 20.31
C VAL A 276 4.41 8.17 20.85
N PHE A 277 4.04 7.07 20.22
CA PHE A 277 4.51 5.72 20.52
C PHE A 277 5.32 5.19 19.34
N ARG A 278 6.60 4.90 19.59
CA ARG A 278 7.51 4.35 18.57
C ARG A 278 7.59 2.83 18.71
N PHE A 279 7.33 2.11 17.63
CA PHE A 279 7.56 0.67 17.64
C PHE A 279 9.06 0.35 17.74
N PRO A 280 9.45 -0.70 18.49
CA PRO A 280 10.85 -1.12 18.54
C PRO A 280 11.44 -1.44 17.16
N SER A 281 10.66 -2.09 16.28
CA SER A 281 11.01 -2.38 14.88
C SER A 281 11.33 -1.12 14.08
N ASP A 282 10.54 -0.06 14.24
CA ASP A 282 10.72 1.20 13.51
C ASP A 282 12.03 1.88 13.93
N VAL A 283 12.30 1.91 15.23
CA VAL A 283 13.57 2.44 15.77
C VAL A 283 14.74 1.59 15.30
N ALA A 284 14.60 0.27 15.26
CA ALA A 284 15.65 -0.63 14.76
C ALA A 284 15.95 -0.38 13.27
N LEU A 285 14.91 -0.32 12.43
CA LEU A 285 15.04 -0.05 10.99
C LEU A 285 15.65 1.31 10.71
N SER A 286 15.29 2.35 11.48
CA SER A 286 15.87 3.70 11.34
C SER A 286 17.40 3.75 11.52
N ARG A 287 17.96 2.74 12.21
CA ARG A 287 19.39 2.62 12.51
C ARG A 287 20.09 1.60 11.62
N TYR A 288 19.36 0.87 10.77
CA TYR A 288 19.94 -0.15 9.91
C TYR A 288 20.88 0.46 8.86
N PRO A 289 22.03 -0.17 8.56
CA PRO A 289 22.95 0.33 7.54
C PRO A 289 22.24 0.58 6.20
N GLY A 290 22.40 1.79 5.65
CA GLY A 290 21.75 2.23 4.41
C GLY A 290 20.33 2.80 4.57
N ALA A 291 19.63 2.51 5.67
CA ALA A 291 18.26 3.02 5.89
C ALA A 291 18.24 4.54 6.15
N GLN A 292 19.29 5.07 6.79
CA GLN A 292 19.41 6.48 7.18
C GLN A 292 19.34 7.45 5.99
N ASP A 293 19.83 7.03 4.81
CA ASP A 293 19.74 7.83 3.58
C ASP A 293 18.29 8.01 3.15
N PHE A 294 17.49 6.94 3.18
CA PHE A 294 16.06 6.99 2.88
C PHE A 294 15.30 7.80 3.92
N TRP A 295 15.63 7.62 5.20
CA TRP A 295 15.05 8.39 6.30
C TRP A 295 15.29 9.90 6.13
N THR A 296 16.51 10.27 5.76
CA THR A 296 16.90 11.68 5.49
C THR A 296 16.19 12.22 4.26
N ALA A 297 16.06 11.41 3.21
CA ALA A 297 15.37 11.79 2.00
C ALA A 297 13.88 12.06 2.22
N PHE A 298 13.17 11.11 2.86
CA PHE A 298 11.73 11.22 3.07
C PHE A 298 11.38 12.30 4.10
N SER A 299 12.24 12.56 5.08
CA SER A 299 12.04 13.63 6.06
C SER A 299 12.44 15.04 5.57
N ASN A 300 12.90 15.17 4.32
CA ASN A 300 13.30 16.46 3.77
C ASN A 300 12.10 17.42 3.69
N ALA A 301 12.25 18.63 4.24
CA ALA A 301 11.15 19.60 4.29
C ALA A 301 10.78 20.21 2.92
N ALA A 302 11.69 20.16 1.93
CA ALA A 302 11.48 20.78 0.62
C ALA A 302 10.75 19.84 -0.35
N ASP A 303 11.09 18.55 -0.35
CA ASP A 303 10.60 17.58 -1.33
C ASP A 303 10.31 16.19 -0.76
N GLY A 304 10.56 15.96 0.53
CA GLY A 304 10.41 14.65 1.18
C GLY A 304 9.02 14.03 1.02
N GLN A 305 7.96 14.84 1.09
CA GLN A 305 6.59 14.38 0.83
C GLN A 305 6.42 13.76 -0.57
N ALA A 306 6.92 14.45 -1.60
CA ALA A 306 6.79 13.98 -2.98
C ALA A 306 7.67 12.75 -3.25
N VAL A 307 8.89 12.76 -2.68
CA VAL A 307 9.85 11.65 -2.78
C VAL A 307 9.29 10.40 -2.08
N TRP A 308 8.71 10.56 -0.89
CA TRP A 308 8.08 9.46 -0.16
C TRP A 308 6.82 8.95 -0.87
N ALA A 309 5.93 9.84 -1.36
CA ALA A 309 4.74 9.44 -2.08
C ALA A 309 5.06 8.61 -3.34
N ASP A 310 6.09 8.97 -4.11
CA ASP A 310 6.56 8.15 -5.25
C ASP A 310 7.13 6.80 -4.79
N GLY A 311 7.98 6.80 -3.76
CA GLY A 311 8.57 5.59 -3.20
C GLY A 311 7.53 4.61 -2.65
N TYR A 312 6.59 5.12 -1.84
CA TYR A 312 5.49 4.35 -1.28
C TYR A 312 4.61 3.78 -2.39
N ALA A 313 4.20 4.60 -3.36
CA ALA A 313 3.35 4.13 -4.45
C ALA A 313 4.04 3.02 -5.26
N GLY A 314 5.34 3.16 -5.57
CA GLY A 314 6.08 2.12 -6.29
C GLY A 314 6.17 0.81 -5.49
N ALA A 315 6.50 0.92 -4.20
CA ALA A 315 6.60 -0.23 -3.31
C ALA A 315 5.23 -0.90 -3.05
N TYR A 316 4.15 -0.11 -2.98
CA TYR A 316 2.81 -0.64 -2.79
C TYR A 316 2.28 -1.32 -4.05
N VAL A 317 2.61 -0.83 -5.26
CA VAL A 317 2.33 -1.57 -6.50
C VAL A 317 2.98 -2.96 -6.44
N ARG A 318 4.25 -3.06 -6.01
CA ARG A 318 4.93 -4.34 -5.78
C ARG A 318 4.19 -5.23 -4.79
N LEU A 319 3.86 -4.71 -3.60
CA LEU A 319 3.08 -5.46 -2.61
C LEU A 319 1.78 -5.99 -3.21
N SER A 320 1.02 -5.14 -3.89
CA SER A 320 -0.31 -5.48 -4.41
C SER A 320 -0.30 -6.54 -5.52
N VAL A 321 0.86 -6.96 -6.02
CA VAL A 321 0.98 -8.03 -7.04
C VAL A 321 1.78 -9.24 -6.55
N LEU A 322 2.15 -9.30 -5.26
CA LEU A 322 2.73 -10.50 -4.67
C LEU A 322 1.71 -11.66 -4.74
N GLY A 323 2.16 -12.85 -5.14
CA GLY A 323 1.29 -14.03 -5.29
C GLY A 323 0.40 -14.01 -6.55
N VAL A 324 0.34 -12.92 -7.32
CA VAL A 324 -0.44 -12.86 -8.56
C VAL A 324 0.37 -13.49 -9.69
N GLU A 325 -0.13 -14.60 -10.25
CA GLU A 325 0.60 -15.37 -11.29
C GLU A 325 0.48 -14.75 -12.70
N HIS A 326 -0.59 -14.01 -12.96
CA HIS A 326 -0.97 -13.44 -14.26
C HIS A 326 -0.94 -11.91 -14.24
N ILE A 327 0.16 -11.31 -13.78
CA ILE A 327 0.28 -9.85 -13.62
C ILE A 327 0.06 -9.13 -14.95
N ASN A 328 0.47 -9.72 -16.07
CA ASN A 328 0.28 -9.14 -17.39
C ASN A 328 -1.20 -9.03 -17.80
N ASP A 329 -2.08 -9.84 -17.24
CA ASP A 329 -3.50 -9.87 -17.58
C ASP A 329 -4.35 -8.94 -16.70
N LEU A 330 -3.75 -8.33 -15.67
CA LEU A 330 -4.43 -7.34 -14.84
C LEU A 330 -4.87 -6.12 -15.67
N LYS A 331 -5.91 -5.43 -15.19
CA LYS A 331 -6.43 -4.21 -15.79
C LYS A 331 -6.12 -3.01 -14.91
N GLU A 332 -5.50 -1.96 -15.46
CA GLU A 332 -5.35 -0.69 -14.75
C GLU A 332 -6.72 0.00 -14.61
N CYS A 333 -7.12 0.27 -13.37
CA CYS A 333 -8.36 0.95 -13.01
C CYS A 333 -8.10 2.17 -12.11
N THR A 334 -6.90 2.78 -12.15
CA THR A 334 -6.54 3.93 -11.30
C THR A 334 -7.54 5.09 -11.35
N GLY A 335 -8.23 5.29 -12.49
CA GLY A 335 -9.25 6.32 -12.63
C GLY A 335 -10.47 6.17 -11.72
N VAL A 336 -10.69 5.00 -11.10
CA VAL A 336 -11.83 4.77 -10.21
C VAL A 336 -11.67 5.46 -8.86
N LEU A 337 -10.43 5.59 -8.38
CA LEU A 337 -10.08 6.21 -7.11
C LEU A 337 -10.46 7.69 -7.08
N PRO A 338 -10.75 8.27 -5.90
CA PRO A 338 -10.92 9.72 -5.79
C PRO A 338 -9.61 10.44 -6.15
N LEU A 339 -9.72 11.74 -6.46
CA LEU A 339 -8.55 12.58 -6.70
C LEU A 339 -7.81 12.88 -5.38
N PRO A 340 -6.49 13.18 -5.42
CA PRO A 340 -5.70 13.41 -4.21
C PRO A 340 -6.18 14.62 -3.40
N VAL A 341 -6.14 14.48 -2.07
CA VAL A 341 -6.36 15.60 -1.13
C VAL A 341 -5.02 16.31 -0.88
N SER A 342 -4.76 17.40 -1.60
CA SER A 342 -3.43 18.06 -1.62
C SER A 342 -3.11 18.98 -0.44
N LYS A 343 -4.01 19.07 0.55
CA LYS A 343 -3.83 19.91 1.74
C LYS A 343 -4.25 19.16 2.99
N ALA A 344 -3.42 19.24 4.03
CA ALA A 344 -3.85 18.94 5.38
C ALA A 344 -4.93 19.96 5.82
N PRO A 345 -5.94 19.52 6.59
CA PRO A 345 -7.01 20.38 7.09
C PRO A 345 -6.51 21.53 7.99
#